data_AF-A0A973K2S5-F1
#
_entry.id   AF-A0A973K2S5-F1
#
_cell.length_a   1.000
_cell.length_b   1.000
_cell.length_c   1.000
_cell.angle_alpha   90.00
_cell.angle_beta   90.00
_cell.angle_gamma   90.00
#
_symmetry.space_group_name_H-M   'P 1'
#
loop_
_entity.id
_entity.type
_entity.pdbx_description
1 polymer ?
#
loop_
_entity_poly.entity_id
_entity_poly.type
_entity_poly.pdbx_seq_one_letter_code
_entity_poly.pdbx_strand_id
1 'polypeptide(L)'
;MGHWLHRNIVEPGKLPLLLALTAFVVTFLVTRVITRLIRAGKGPFGNVSSGGVHIHHVVPGVILTVLGGFGAVASGRHGFGSAAFAVVFGVGAGLVL
;
A
#
# COMPACT_ATOMS: atom_id res chain seq x y z
N MET A 1 9.66 -4.46 -25.09
CA MET A 1 8.73 -4.04 -24.01
C MET A 1 9.01 -2.65 -23.42
N GLY A 2 10.27 -2.26 -23.14
CA GLY A 2 10.57 -0.98 -22.45
C GLY A 2 10.03 0.29 -23.10
N HIS A 3 10.01 0.36 -24.43
CA HIS A 3 9.52 1.54 -25.17
C HIS A 3 8.00 1.79 -25.05
N TRP A 4 7.21 0.74 -24.78
CA TRP A 4 5.78 0.89 -24.54
C TRP A 4 5.52 1.41 -23.12
N LEU A 5 6.21 0.86 -22.13
CA LEU A 5 6.10 1.28 -20.72
C LEU A 5 6.51 2.74 -20.56
N HIS A 6 7.60 3.14 -21.22
CA HIS A 6 8.05 4.53 -21.19
C HIS A 6 6.97 5.47 -21.74
N ARG A 7 6.50 5.25 -22.97
CA ARG A 7 5.54 6.15 -23.64
C ARG A 7 4.17 6.20 -23.00
N ASN A 8 3.68 5.08 -22.44
CA ASN A 8 2.32 5.01 -21.92
C ASN A 8 2.21 5.26 -20.42
N ILE A 9 3.30 5.06 -19.65
CA ILE A 9 3.26 5.09 -18.19
C ILE A 9 4.24 6.10 -17.60
N VAL A 10 5.51 6.08 -18.02
CA VAL A 10 6.54 6.96 -17.45
C VAL A 10 6.38 8.39 -17.94
N GLU A 11 6.37 8.57 -19.27
CA GLU A 11 6.31 9.87 -19.95
C GLU A 11 5.00 10.64 -19.66
N PRO A 12 3.83 10.00 -19.54
CA PRO A 12 2.60 10.70 -19.12
C PRO A 12 2.53 10.98 -17.61
N GLY A 13 3.52 10.54 -16.81
CA GLY A 13 3.53 10.66 -15.36
C GLY A 13 2.51 9.77 -14.64
N LYS A 14 2.16 8.61 -15.21
CA LYS A 14 1.24 7.63 -14.60
C LYS A 14 1.95 6.61 -13.70
N LEU A 15 3.28 6.64 -13.65
CA LEU A 15 4.07 5.71 -12.86
C LEU A 15 3.72 5.73 -11.37
N PRO A 16 3.56 6.89 -10.69
CA PRO A 16 3.11 6.91 -9.30
C PRO A 16 1.75 6.22 -9.09
N LEU A 17 0.79 6.43 -9.99
CA LEU A 17 -0.54 5.79 -9.91
C LEU A 17 -0.44 4.25 -10.02
N LEU A 18 0.38 3.76 -10.95
CA LEU A 18 0.60 2.32 -11.10
C LEU A 18 1.27 1.71 -9.85
N LEU A 19 2.24 2.42 -9.27
CA LEU A 19 2.89 1.99 -8.03
C LEU A 19 1.92 1.98 -6.85
N ALA A 20 1.09 3.02 -6.70
CA ALA A 20 0.07 3.06 -5.66
C ALA A 20 -0.92 1.88 -5.77
N LEU A 21 -1.43 1.62 -6.98
CA LEU A 21 -2.35 0.50 -7.22
C LEU A 21 -1.70 -0.85 -6.93
N THR A 22 -0.46 -1.04 -7.39
CA THR A 22 0.27 -2.29 -7.18
C THR A 22 0.53 -2.53 -5.70
N ALA A 23 1.00 -1.50 -4.98
CA ALA A 23 1.23 -1.55 -3.55
C ALA A 23 -0.06 -1.87 -2.79
N PHE A 24 -1.17 -1.22 -3.14
CA PHE A 24 -2.49 -1.49 -2.58
C PHE A 24 -2.91 -2.96 -2.75
N VAL A 25 -2.87 -3.49 -3.97
CA VAL A 25 -3.29 -4.88 -4.26
C VAL A 25 -2.41 -5.87 -3.51
N VAL A 26 -1.09 -5.67 -3.53
CA VAL A 26 -0.15 -6.56 -2.84
C VAL A 26 -0.40 -6.54 -1.34
N THR A 27 -0.50 -5.36 -0.72
CA THR A 27 -0.74 -5.24 0.72
C THR A 27 -2.07 -5.88 1.10
N PHE A 28 -3.15 -5.59 0.37
CA PHE A 28 -4.47 -6.18 0.62
C PHE A 28 -4.46 -7.71 0.50
N LEU A 29 -3.84 -8.26 -0.54
CA LEU A 29 -3.76 -9.71 -0.71
C LEU A 29 -2.94 -10.35 0.40
N VAL A 30 -1.81 -9.73 0.80
CA VAL A 30 -0.97 -10.22 1.88
C VAL A 30 -1.73 -10.24 3.21
N THR A 31 -2.39 -9.13 3.59
CA THR A 31 -3.18 -9.09 4.83
C THR A 31 -4.32 -10.11 4.81
N ARG A 32 -4.98 -10.29 3.67
CA ARG A 32 -6.07 -11.26 3.53
C ARG A 32 -5.58 -12.71 3.55
N VAL A 33 -4.44 -13.00 2.97
CA VAL A 33 -3.81 -14.32 3.01
C VAL A 33 -3.37 -14.65 4.44
N ILE A 34 -2.72 -13.72 5.12
CA ILE A 34 -2.29 -13.90 6.53
C ILE A 34 -3.51 -14.18 7.42
N THR A 35 -4.57 -13.38 7.34
CA THR A 35 -5.78 -13.59 8.14
C THR A 35 -6.48 -14.91 7.82
N ARG A 36 -6.47 -15.35 6.55
CA ARG A 36 -6.97 -16.68 6.16
C ARG A 36 -6.11 -17.81 6.72
N LEU A 37 -4.79 -17.67 6.71
CA LEU A 37 -3.86 -18.65 7.26
C LEU A 37 -4.01 -18.79 8.78
N ILE A 38 -4.13 -17.67 9.49
CA ILE A 38 -4.45 -17.65 10.93
C ILE A 38 -5.76 -18.40 11.19
N ARG A 39 -6.82 -18.10 10.42
CA ARG A 39 -8.13 -18.77 10.58
C ARG A 39 -8.10 -20.25 10.23
N ALA A 40 -7.22 -20.67 9.31
CA ALA A 40 -7.02 -22.06 8.94
C ALA A 40 -6.09 -22.82 9.89
N GLY A 41 -5.51 -22.16 10.91
CA GLY A 41 -4.53 -22.76 11.81
C GLY A 41 -3.22 -23.16 11.12
N LYS A 42 -2.89 -22.54 9.98
CA LYS A 42 -1.71 -22.88 9.16
C LYS A 42 -0.65 -21.79 9.25
N GLY A 43 0.51 -22.11 9.83
CA GLY A 43 1.70 -21.24 9.89
C GLY A 43 1.99 -20.68 11.29
N PRO A 44 3.14 -20.01 11.50
CA PRO A 44 3.55 -19.44 12.78
C PRO A 44 2.83 -18.10 13.12
N PHE A 45 1.81 -17.72 12.34
CA PHE A 45 1.13 -16.43 12.47
C PHE A 45 0.08 -16.50 13.58
N GLY A 46 0.18 -15.60 14.56
CA GLY A 46 -0.78 -15.44 15.64
C GLY A 46 -1.49 -14.09 15.57
N ASN A 47 -2.61 -13.96 16.28
CA ASN A 47 -3.26 -12.67 16.48
C ASN A 47 -2.35 -11.77 17.31
N VAL A 48 -2.13 -10.54 16.85
CA VAL A 48 -1.51 -9.49 17.67
C VAL A 48 -2.61 -8.90 18.56
N SER A 49 -2.62 -9.24 19.84
CA SER A 49 -3.52 -8.65 20.84
C SER A 49 -2.73 -7.86 21.88
N SER A 50 -3.09 -6.59 22.07
CA SER A 50 -2.61 -5.79 23.21
C SER A 50 -3.74 -5.66 24.22
N GLY A 51 -3.63 -6.33 25.37
CA GLY A 51 -4.44 -6.03 26.56
C GLY A 51 -5.96 -6.02 26.43
N GLY A 52 -6.56 -6.78 25.50
CA GLY A 52 -8.01 -6.81 25.28
C GLY A 52 -8.55 -5.83 24.23
N VAL A 53 -7.70 -4.99 23.63
CA VAL A 53 -8.06 -4.11 22.52
C VAL A 53 -7.51 -4.69 21.21
N HIS A 54 -8.42 -5.03 20.30
CA HIS A 54 -8.05 -5.39 18.93
C HIS A 54 -7.49 -4.16 18.24
N ILE A 55 -6.17 -4.12 18.02
CA ILE A 55 -5.57 -3.10 17.17
C ILE A 55 -6.00 -3.41 15.73
N HIS A 56 -6.99 -2.67 15.26
CA HIS A 56 -7.37 -2.70 13.85
C HIS A 56 -6.21 -2.09 13.06
N HIS A 57 -5.66 -2.88 12.13
CA HIS A 57 -4.69 -2.48 11.10
C HIS A 57 -5.10 -1.19 10.34
N VAL A 58 -6.39 -0.84 10.43
CA VAL A 58 -6.96 0.44 10.02
C VAL A 58 -6.21 1.66 10.57
N VAL A 59 -5.80 1.69 11.84
CA VAL A 59 -5.14 2.89 12.43
C VAL A 59 -3.80 3.20 11.75
N PRO A 60 -2.83 2.26 11.67
CA PRO A 60 -1.62 2.50 10.91
C PRO A 60 -1.89 2.69 9.41
N GLY A 61 -2.91 2.00 8.86
CA GLY A 61 -3.33 2.18 7.47
C GLY A 61 -3.77 3.62 7.16
N VAL A 62 -4.58 4.23 8.01
CA VAL A 62 -5.03 5.62 7.86
C VAL A 62 -3.84 6.58 7.94
N ILE A 63 -2.93 6.40 8.90
CA ILE A 63 -1.74 7.25 9.05
C ILE A 63 -0.89 7.22 7.77
N LEU A 64 -0.60 6.02 7.25
CA LEU A 64 0.16 5.85 6.01
C LEU A 64 -0.57 6.44 4.80
N THR A 65 -1.89 6.26 4.72
CA THR A 65 -2.71 6.82 3.64
C THR A 65 -2.65 8.35 3.63
N VAL A 66 -2.77 8.98 4.80
CA VAL A 66 -2.70 10.45 4.93
C VAL A 66 -1.31 10.95 4.56
N LEU A 67 -0.24 10.36 5.13
CA LEU A 67 1.14 10.77 4.84
C LEU A 67 1.50 10.57 3.36
N GLY A 68 1.14 9.42 2.78
CA GLY A 68 1.34 9.14 1.37
C GLY A 68 0.53 10.06 0.46
N GLY A 69 -0.73 10.35 0.81
CA GLY A 69 -1.60 11.21 0.03
C GLY A 69 -1.11 12.66 -0.02
N PHE A 70 -0.85 13.27 1.14
CA PHE A 70 -0.33 14.64 1.20
C PHE A 70 1.09 14.74 0.65
N GLY A 71 1.93 13.73 0.91
CA GLY A 71 3.28 13.66 0.33
C GLY A 71 3.26 13.58 -1.19
N ALA A 72 2.33 12.81 -1.79
CA ALA A 72 2.16 12.72 -3.23
C ALA A 72 1.68 14.04 -3.83
N VAL A 73 0.75 14.75 -3.16
CA VAL A 73 0.32 16.09 -3.57
C VAL A 73 1.48 17.09 -3.52
N ALA A 74 2.36 17.00 -2.53
CA ALA A 74 3.51 17.89 -2.37
C ALA A 74 4.66 17.61 -3.36
N SER A 75 4.77 16.40 -3.92
CA SER A 75 5.94 15.95 -4.69
C SER A 75 5.80 16.00 -6.22
N GLY A 76 4.66 16.46 -6.74
CA GLY A 76 4.44 16.62 -8.18
C GLY A 76 4.27 15.30 -8.95
N ARG A 77 4.33 15.36 -10.29
CA ARG A 77 4.03 14.20 -11.18
C ARG A 77 5.23 13.29 -11.50
N HIS A 78 6.45 13.78 -11.31
CA HIS A 78 7.67 13.09 -11.69
C HIS A 78 8.68 13.10 -10.55
N GLY A 79 9.58 12.12 -10.52
CA GLY A 79 10.66 12.02 -9.54
C GLY A 79 10.42 10.99 -8.45
N PHE A 80 11.48 10.74 -7.67
CA PHE A 80 11.49 9.70 -6.64
C PHE A 80 10.45 9.93 -5.53
N GLY A 81 10.23 11.19 -5.14
CA GLY A 81 9.28 11.54 -4.09
C GLY A 81 7.84 11.11 -4.41
N SER A 82 7.37 11.40 -5.62
CA SER A 82 6.01 11.02 -6.04
C SER A 82 5.82 9.50 -6.09
N ALA A 83 6.83 8.75 -6.54
CA ALA A 83 6.82 7.29 -6.53
C ALA A 83 6.82 6.72 -5.09
N ALA A 84 7.66 7.25 -4.20
CA ALA A 84 7.74 6.81 -2.82
C ALA A 84 6.43 7.06 -2.07
N PHE A 85 5.88 8.27 -2.15
CA PHE A 85 4.61 8.62 -1.51
C PHE A 85 3.42 7.85 -2.09
N ALA A 86 3.44 7.54 -3.39
CA ALA A 86 2.44 6.67 -3.99
C ALA A 86 2.46 5.24 -3.43
N VAL A 87 3.65 4.66 -3.22
CA VAL A 87 3.77 3.35 -2.56
C VAL A 87 3.26 3.42 -1.12
N VAL A 88 3.69 4.43 -0.35
CA VAL A 88 3.21 4.63 1.04
C VAL A 88 1.69 4.75 1.09
N PHE A 89 1.11 5.52 0.17
CA PHE A 89 -0.34 5.67 0.04
C PHE A 89 -1.02 4.32 -0.26
N GLY A 90 -0.52 3.57 -1.23
CA GLY A 90 -1.06 2.27 -1.61
C GLY A 90 -1.03 1.25 -0.46
N VAL A 91 0.11 1.17 0.26
CA VAL A 91 0.25 0.33 1.45
C VAL A 91 -0.74 0.75 2.53
N GLY A 92 -0.86 2.05 2.81
CA GLY A 92 -1.80 2.57 3.78
C GLY A 92 -3.24 2.19 3.46
N ALA A 93 -3.67 2.42 2.21
CA ALA A 93 -5.02 2.10 1.76
C ALA A 93 -5.29 0.58 1.84
N GLY A 94 -4.30 -0.25 1.52
CA GLY A 94 -4.41 -1.71 1.60
C GLY A 94 -4.50 -2.25 3.03
N LEU A 95 -3.95 -1.52 4.01
CA LEU A 95 -4.06 -1.84 5.44
C LEU A 95 -5.36 -1.34 6.08
N VAL A 96 -6.13 -0.48 5.42
CA VAL A 96 -7.45 -0.05 5.90
C VAL A 96 -8.53 -1.11 5.61
N LEU A 97 -8.31 -1.97 4.61
CA LEU A 97 -9.24 -3.01 4.15
C LEU A 97 -8.91 -4.40 4.70
#